data_AF-A0A2K9DWX0-F1
#
_entry.id   AF-A0A2K9DWX0-F1
#
_cell.length_a   1.000
_cell.length_b   1.000
_cell.length_c   1.000
_cell.angle_alpha   90.00
_cell.angle_beta   90.00
_cell.angle_gamma   90.00
#
_symmetry.space_group_name_H-M   'P 1'
#
loop_
_entity.id
_entity.type
_entity.pdbx_description
1 polymer ?
#
loop_
_entity_poly.entity_id
_entity_poly.type
_entity_poly.pdbx_seq_one_letter_code
_entity_poly.pdbx_strand_id
1 'polypeptide(L)'
;MSTTVHCDQCARPFTATRADALTCGAACRQRRRRERLAHRATVAAELLQRQVALHSRALAEGYDVVASDLAALQRDARRALAA
;
A
#
# COMPACT_ATOMS: atom_id res chain seq x y z
N MET A 1 18.12 -23.64 -13.81
CA MET A 1 16.83 -24.38 -13.75
C MET A 1 15.72 -23.38 -13.98
N SER A 2 14.85 -23.62 -14.96
CA SER A 2 13.67 -22.79 -15.24
C SER A 2 12.42 -23.51 -14.75
N THR A 3 11.64 -22.87 -13.88
CA THR A 3 10.39 -23.40 -13.33
C THR A 3 9.19 -22.74 -14.02
N THR A 4 8.19 -23.55 -14.36
CA THR A 4 6.90 -23.02 -14.82
C THR A 4 6.09 -22.59 -13.61
N VAL A 5 5.70 -21.32 -13.57
CA VAL A 5 4.90 -20.71 -12.50
C VAL A 5 3.70 -19.99 -13.11
N HIS A 6 2.68 -19.69 -12.30
CA HIS A 6 1.51 -18.96 -12.75
C HIS A 6 1.68 -17.46 -12.50
N CYS A 7 1.24 -16.64 -13.45
CA CYS A 7 1.26 -15.19 -13.33
C CYS A 7 0.18 -14.71 -12.33
N ASP A 8 0.57 -13.95 -11.30
CA ASP A 8 -0.35 -13.39 -10.30
C ASP A 8 -1.48 -12.53 -10.89
N GLN A 9 -1.29 -12.02 -12.11
CA GLN A 9 -2.15 -11.00 -12.72
C GLN A 9 -3.13 -11.56 -13.74
N CYS A 10 -2.80 -12.68 -14.38
CA CYS A 10 -3.64 -13.27 -15.44
C CYS A 10 -3.80 -14.77 -15.32
N ALA A 11 -3.24 -15.39 -14.26
CA ALA A 11 -3.25 -16.83 -13.99
C ALA A 11 -2.70 -17.71 -15.12
N ARG A 12 -2.04 -17.15 -16.14
CA ARG A 12 -1.43 -17.94 -17.22
C ARG A 12 -0.09 -18.52 -16.75
N PRO A 13 0.22 -19.78 -17.08
CA PRO A 13 1.54 -20.34 -16.83
C PRO A 13 2.60 -19.64 -17.68
N PHE A 14 3.78 -19.42 -17.12
CA PHE A 14 4.94 -18.90 -17.83
C PHE A 14 6.25 -19.45 -17.25
N THR A 15 7.30 -19.40 -18.07
CA THR A 15 8.64 -19.83 -17.65
C THR A 15 9.32 -18.71 -16.87
N ALA A 16 9.51 -18.90 -15.57
CA ALA A 16 10.24 -17.95 -14.74
C ALA A 16 11.74 -18.01 -15.04
N THR A 17 12.33 -16.86 -15.34
CA THR A 17 13.78 -16.70 -15.51
C THR A 17 14.50 -16.38 -14.20
N ARG A 18 13.74 -16.02 -13.15
CA ARG A 18 14.22 -15.72 -11.80
C ARG A 18 13.27 -16.33 -10.77
N ALA A 19 13.78 -16.67 -9.59
CA ALA A 19 12.98 -17.28 -8.52
C ALA A 19 11.84 -16.38 -8.01
N ASP A 20 12.01 -15.06 -8.12
CA ASP A 20 11.07 -14.02 -7.68
C ASP A 20 10.16 -13.49 -8.81
N ALA A 21 10.13 -14.16 -9.96
CA ALA A 21 9.31 -13.73 -11.09
C ALA A 21 7.81 -14.00 -10.82
N LEU A 22 7.04 -12.93 -10.65
CA LEU A 22 5.61 -12.99 -10.29
C LEU A 22 4.66 -12.72 -11.46
N THR A 23 5.18 -12.30 -12.62
CA THR A 23 4.36 -11.88 -13.77
C THR A 23 4.95 -12.35 -15.08
N CYS A 24 4.10 -12.82 -15.99
CA CYS A 24 4.51 -13.41 -17.27
C CYS A 24 5.08 -12.43 -18.30
N GLY A 25 4.90 -11.12 -18.13
CA GLY A 25 5.35 -10.14 -19.12
C GLY A 25 5.17 -8.68 -18.73
N ALA A 26 5.59 -7.77 -19.60
CA ALA A 26 5.59 -6.34 -19.34
C ALA A 26 4.18 -5.77 -19.07
N ALA A 27 3.17 -6.23 -19.82
CA ALA A 27 1.78 -5.81 -19.61
C ALA A 27 1.27 -6.17 -18.20
N CYS A 28 1.52 -7.40 -17.74
CA CYS A 28 1.14 -7.84 -16.39
C CYS A 28 1.95 -7.12 -15.30
N ARG A 29 3.25 -6.84 -15.54
CA ARG A 29 4.05 -5.98 -14.64
C ARG A 29 3.46 -4.59 -14.53
N GLN A 30 3.06 -3.99 -15.65
CA GLN A 30 2.48 -2.65 -15.66
C GLN A 30 1.11 -2.62 -14.98
N ARG A 31 0.26 -3.63 -15.20
CA ARG A 31 -1.02 -3.77 -14.50
C ARG A 31 -0.82 -3.88 -12.98
N ARG A 32 0.04 -4.79 -12.53
CA ARG A 32 0.40 -4.93 -11.12
C ARG A 32 0.96 -3.65 -10.51
N ARG A 33 1.74 -2.88 -11.28
CA ARG A 33 2.26 -1.58 -10.84
C ARG A 33 1.14 -0.55 -10.68
N ARG A 34 0.20 -0.48 -11.62
CA ARG A 34 -0.96 0.41 -11.54
C ARG A 34 -1.86 0.07 -10.35
N GLU A 35 -2.14 -1.21 -10.12
CA GLU A 35 -2.90 -1.67 -8.96
C GLU A 35 -2.21 -1.30 -7.65
N ARG A 36 -0.89 -1.49 -7.54
CA ARG A 36 -0.12 -1.07 -6.36
C ARG A 36 -0.17 0.45 -6.14
N LEU A 37 -0.05 1.24 -7.20
CA LEU A 37 -0.16 2.70 -7.10
C LEU A 37 -1.57 3.14 -6.69
N ALA A 38 -2.60 2.52 -7.26
CA ALA A 38 -3.99 2.80 -6.88
C ALA A 38 -4.25 2.44 -5.41
N HIS A 39 -3.78 1.27 -4.96
CA HIS A 39 -3.89 0.85 -3.57
C HIS A 39 -3.19 1.84 -2.62
N ARG A 40 -1.97 2.27 -2.95
CA ARG A 40 -1.25 3.29 -2.16
C ARG A 40 -2.00 4.62 -2.11
N ALA A 41 -2.64 5.03 -3.21
CA ALA A 41 -3.46 6.24 -3.23
C ALA A 41 -4.69 6.11 -2.30
N THR A 42 -5.36 4.96 -2.29
CA THR A 42 -6.47 4.68 -1.37
C THR A 42 -6.01 4.74 0.09
N VAL A 43 -4.91 4.07 0.42
CA VAL A 43 -4.35 4.06 1.78
C VAL A 43 -3.94 5.47 2.23
N ALA A 44 -3.33 6.26 1.34
CA ALA A 44 -2.98 7.66 1.64
C ALA A 44 -4.23 8.51 1.93
N ALA A 45 -5.32 8.32 1.17
CA ALA A 45 -6.58 9.03 1.40
C ALA A 45 -7.22 8.65 2.74
N GLU A 46 -7.22 7.36 3.11
CA GLU A 46 -7.72 6.89 4.41
C GLU A 46 -6.94 7.48 5.58
N LEU A 47 -5.61 7.52 5.47
CA LEU A 47 -4.74 8.12 6.49
C LEU A 47 -5.00 9.63 6.64
N LEU A 48 -5.19 10.34 5.52
CA LEU A 48 -5.53 11.77 5.54
C LEU A 48 -6.87 12.00 6.26
N GLN A 49 -7.89 11.20 5.95
CA GLN A 49 -9.20 11.31 6.62
C GLN A 49 -9.10 11.07 8.13
N ARG A 50 -8.34 10.07 8.57
CA ARG A 50 -8.09 9.82 10.00
C ARG A 50 -7.32 10.96 10.66
N GLN A 51 -6.34 11.54 9.97
CA GLN A 51 -5.59 12.68 10.48
C GLN A 51 -6.49 13.91 10.67
N VAL A 52 -7.35 14.19 9.68
CA VAL A 52 -8.33 15.29 9.77
C VAL A 52 -9.29 15.07 10.93
N ALA A 53 -9.79 13.84 11.13
CA ALA A 53 -10.69 13.52 12.24
C ALA A 53 -10.03 13.66 13.62
N LEU A 54 -8.75 13.32 13.75
CA LEU A 54 -7.99 13.54 14.99
C LEU A 54 -7.75 15.02 15.23
N HIS A 55 -7.37 15.79 14.21
CA HIS A 55 -7.19 17.24 14.34
C HIS A 55 -8.48 17.97 14.70
N SER A 56 -9.62 17.59 14.12
CA SER A 56 -10.91 18.21 14.47
C SER A 56 -11.31 17.94 15.92
N ARG A 57 -11.04 16.73 16.43
CA ARG A 57 -11.22 16.41 17.86
C ARG A 57 -10.28 17.21 18.75
N ALA A 58 -9.00 17.35 18.38
CA ALA A 58 -8.04 18.15 19.13
C ALA A 58 -8.47 19.62 19.29
N LEU A 59 -9.08 20.19 18.25
CA LEU A 59 -9.62 21.55 18.29
C LEU A 59 -10.84 21.68 19.21
N ALA A 60 -11.63 20.61 19.39
CA ALA A 60 -12.83 20.62 20.22
C ALA A 60 -12.54 20.30 21.70
N GLU A 61 -11.59 19.41 21.98
CA GLU A 61 -11.36 18.82 23.31
C GLU A 61 -10.08 19.30 24.01
N GLY A 62 -9.20 20.01 23.29
CA GLY A 62 -7.88 20.42 23.78
C GLY A 62 -6.75 19.48 23.33
N TYR A 63 -5.59 20.05 23.01
CA TYR A 63 -4.50 19.37 22.27
C TYR A 63 -3.82 18.21 23.02
N ASP A 64 -3.90 18.15 24.34
CA ASP A 64 -3.10 17.23 25.16
C ASP A 64 -3.50 15.75 25.02
N VAL A 65 -4.76 15.46 24.64
CA VAL A 65 -5.24 14.08 24.46
C VAL A 65 -4.82 13.50 23.10
N VAL A 66 -4.44 14.33 22.12
CA VAL A 66 -4.32 13.91 20.71
C VAL A 66 -2.87 13.67 20.26
N ALA A 67 -1.88 14.06 21.05
CA ALA A 67 -0.46 13.94 20.68
C ALA A 67 0.00 12.49 20.50
N SER A 68 -0.44 11.56 21.36
CA SER A 68 -0.09 10.14 21.28
C SER A 68 -0.71 9.46 20.06
N ASP A 69 -1.96 9.82 19.74
CA ASP A 69 -2.71 9.25 18.63
C ASP A 69 -2.20 9.74 17.28
N LEU A 70 -1.77 11.01 17.20
CA LEU A 70 -1.11 11.54 16.01
C LEU A 70 0.22 10.82 15.73
N ALA A 71 1.02 10.56 16.77
CA ALA A 71 2.28 9.85 16.64
C ALA A 71 2.09 8.38 16.24
N ALA A 72 1.03 7.72 16.72
CA ALA A 72 0.64 6.39 16.26
C ALA A 72 0.26 6.40 14.77
N LEU A 73 -0.62 7.33 14.36
CA LEU A 73 -1.06 7.47 12.98
C LEU A 73 0.12 7.73 12.01
N GLN A 74 1.07 8.58 12.40
CA GLN A 74 2.26 8.85 11.59
C GLN A 74 3.16 7.62 11.40
N ARG A 75 3.27 6.76 12.42
CA ARG A 75 4.02 5.50 12.31
C ARG A 75 3.32 4.52 11.38
N ASP A 76 2.01 4.38 11.50
CA ASP A 76 1.22 3.51 10.64
C ASP A 76 1.24 4.00 9.19
N ALA A 77 1.17 5.32 8.97
CA ALA A 77 1.34 5.92 7.65
C ALA A 77 2.69 5.58 7.02
N ARG A 78 3.79 5.70 7.81
CA ARG A 78 5.13 5.32 7.33
C ARG A 78 5.23 3.84 6.96
N ARG A 79 4.62 2.95 7.75
CA ARG A 79 4.60 1.50 7.47
C ARG A 79 3.81 1.19 6.21
N ALA A 80 2.62 1.78 6.08
CA ALA A 80 1.72 1.52 4.97
C ALA A 80 2.23 2.07 3.63
N LEU A 81 2.98 3.18 3.65
CA LEU A 81 3.61 3.76 2.46
C LEU A 81 4.96 3.13 2.10
N ALA A 82 5.64 2.49 3.05
CA ALA A 82 6.89 1.76 2.80
C ALA A 82 6.68 0.37 2.18
N ALA A 83 5.47 -0.21 2.31
CA ALA A 83 5.05 -1.47 1.69
C ALA A 83 4.71 -1.31 0.20
#